data_AF-A0A9D2UDI1-F1
#
_entry.id   AF-A0A9D2UDI1-F1
#
_cell.length_a   1.000
_cell.length_b   1.000
_cell.length_c   1.000
_cell.angle_alpha   90.00
_cell.angle_beta   90.00
_cell.angle_gamma   90.00
#
_symmetry.space_group_name_H-M   'P 1'
#
loop_
_entity.id
_entity.type
_entity.pdbx_description
1 polymer ?
#
loop_
_entity_poly.entity_id
_entity_poly.type
_entity_poly.pdbx_seq_one_letter_code
_entity_poly.pdbx_strand_id
1 'polypeptide(L)' 'PGTNGSQFFITTVETPWLNGRHTIFGEVADEDSKKVVDAIEGVATGAMDRPVEDVVISSIDIEEL' A
#
# COMPACT_ATOMS: atom_id res chain seq x y z
N PRO A 1 6.22 -15.39 -11.60
CA PRO A 1 4.77 -15.54 -11.91
C PRO A 1 4.17 -16.67 -11.07
N GLY A 2 2.93 -16.52 -10.59
CA GLY A 2 2.24 -17.59 -9.84
C GLY A 2 2.66 -17.76 -8.37
N THR A 3 3.19 -16.71 -7.74
CA THR A 3 3.65 -16.73 -6.33
C THR A 3 2.86 -15.76 -5.45
N ASN A 4 1.65 -15.39 -5.87
CA ASN A 4 0.80 -14.46 -5.12
C ASN A 4 0.33 -15.14 -3.81
N GLY A 5 0.54 -14.46 -2.69
CA GLY A 5 0.04 -14.86 -1.37
C GLY A 5 -0.92 -13.80 -0.86
N SER A 6 -0.64 -13.24 0.32
CA SER A 6 -1.43 -12.16 0.93
C SER A 6 -0.77 -10.79 0.88
N GLN A 7 0.51 -10.69 0.49
CA GLN A 7 1.21 -9.42 0.42
C GLN A 7 0.65 -8.56 -0.71
N PHE A 8 0.41 -7.29 -0.41
CA PHE A 8 0.02 -6.26 -1.36
C PHE A 8 0.82 -4.97 -1.08
N PHE A 9 0.76 -4.02 -2.00
CA PHE A 9 1.37 -2.70 -1.86
C PHE A 9 0.47 -1.64 -2.49
N ILE A 10 0.65 -0.39 -2.06
CA ILE A 10 0.00 0.80 -2.62
C ILE A 10 1.12 1.66 -3.22
N THR A 11 0.96 2.13 -4.45
CA THR A 11 1.93 3.02 -5.12
C THR A 11 1.65 4.48 -4.77
N THR A 12 2.67 5.25 -4.42
CA THR A 12 2.58 6.70 -4.14
C THR A 12 3.02 7.56 -5.33
N VAL A 13 3.65 6.96 -6.34
CA VAL A 13 4.08 7.58 -7.59
C VAL A 13 3.78 6.67 -8.79
N GLU A 14 3.91 7.18 -10.01
CA GLU A 14 3.78 6.37 -11.21
C GLU A 14 4.90 5.33 -11.31
N THR A 15 4.53 4.04 -11.41
CA THR A 15 5.48 2.91 -11.49
C THR A 15 5.27 2.04 -12.74
N PRO A 16 5.45 2.57 -13.97
CA PRO A 16 5.13 1.84 -15.20
C PRO A 16 5.94 0.55 -15.40
N TRP A 17 7.10 0.41 -14.75
CA TRP A 17 7.93 -0.81 -14.80
C TRP A 17 7.32 -2.03 -14.10
N LEU A 18 6.28 -1.84 -13.26
CA LEU A 18 5.57 -2.94 -12.58
C LEU A 18 4.42 -3.52 -13.42
N ASN A 19 4.05 -2.86 -14.52
CA ASN A 19 2.94 -3.28 -15.37
C ASN A 19 3.16 -4.70 -15.92
N GLY A 20 2.12 -5.54 -15.80
CA GLY A 20 2.16 -6.95 -16.21
C GLY A 20 3.01 -7.87 -15.31
N ARG A 21 3.65 -7.34 -14.26
CA ARG A 21 4.42 -8.11 -13.27
C ARG A 21 3.68 -8.32 -11.96
N HIS A 22 2.85 -7.35 -11.58
CA HIS A 22 1.99 -7.38 -10.40
C HIS A 22 0.55 -7.11 -10.79
N THR A 23 -0.38 -7.86 -10.20
CA THR A 23 -1.81 -7.69 -10.47
C THR A 23 -2.33 -6.43 -9.79
N ILE A 24 -2.83 -5.48 -10.57
CA ILE A 24 -3.56 -4.31 -10.08
C ILE A 24 -5.01 -4.75 -9.83
N PHE A 25 -5.53 -4.55 -8.62
CA PHE A 25 -6.88 -5.02 -8.23
C PHE A 25 -7.73 -3.96 -7.51
N GLY A 26 -7.23 -2.74 -7.33
CA GLY A 26 -7.95 -1.64 -6.68
C GLY A 26 -7.15 -0.35 -6.68
N GLU A 27 -7.78 0.71 -6.19
CA GLU A 27 -7.20 2.04 -6.02
C GLU A 27 -7.69 2.67 -4.71
N VAL A 28 -6.96 3.67 -4.20
CA VAL A 28 -7.37 4.44 -3.02
C VAL A 28 -8.48 5.40 -3.45
N ALA A 29 -9.66 5.25 -2.84
CA ALA A 29 -10.90 5.85 -3.35
C ALA A 29 -10.97 7.38 -3.21
N ASP A 30 -10.61 7.93 -2.05
CA ASP A 30 -10.84 9.34 -1.72
C ASP A 30 -9.57 10.08 -1.29
N GLU A 31 -9.64 11.42 -1.31
CA GLU A 31 -8.50 12.29 -1.01
C GLU A 31 -8.07 12.25 0.46
N ASP A 32 -8.97 11.94 1.39
CA ASP A 32 -8.61 11.83 2.80
C ASP A 32 -7.85 10.52 3.06
N SER A 33 -8.27 9.43 2.42
CA SER A 33 -7.55 8.16 2.39
C SER A 33 -6.18 8.28 1.71
N LYS A 34 -6.05 9.06 0.63
CA LYS A 34 -4.74 9.34 0.01
C LYS A 34 -3.79 10.09 0.94
N LYS A 35 -4.26 11.09 1.69
CA LYS A 35 -3.43 11.80 2.68
C LYS A 35 -2.90 10.85 3.77
N VAL A 36 -3.67 9.83 4.14
CA VAL A 36 -3.20 8.80 5.09
C VAL A 36 -2.08 7.98 4.47
N VAL A 37 -2.20 7.58 3.20
CA VAL A 37 -1.14 6.87 2.47
C VAL A 37 0.13 7.74 2.36
N ASP A 38 -0.01 9.01 2.01
CA ASP A 38 1.12 9.96 1.92
C ASP A 38 1.80 10.15 3.29
N ALA A 39 1.02 10.21 4.37
CA ALA A 39 1.55 10.28 5.72
C ALA A 39 2.32 9.01 6.12
N ILE A 40 1.83 7.83 5.70
CA ILE A 40 2.52 6.54 5.92
C ILE A 40 3.81 6.47 5.10
N GLU A 41 3.81 6.96 3.85
CA GLU A 41 5.02 7.04 3.02
C GLU A 41 6.12 7.86 3.70
N GLY A 42 5.74 8.95 4.37
CA GLY A 42 6.66 9.88 5.03
C GLY A 42 7.19 9.44 6.40
N VAL A 43 6.82 8.27 6.94
CA VAL A 43 7.29 7.84 8.27
C VAL A 43 8.79 7.53 8.27
N ALA A 44 9.43 7.70 9.43
CA ALA A 44 10.83 7.34 9.58
C ALA A 44 11.05 5.83 9.40
N THR A 45 11.95 5.45 8.51
CA THR A 45 12.34 4.07 8.26
C THR A 45 13.70 3.75 8.89
N GLY A 46 13.82 2.53 9.41
CA GLY A 46 15.04 1.95 9.95
C GLY A 46 15.71 1.02 8.95
N ALA A 47 16.33 -0.05 9.47
CA ALA A 47 16.99 -1.04 8.62
C ALA A 47 15.99 -1.77 7.70
N MET A 48 16.41 -2.04 6.46
CA MET A 48 15.62 -2.78 5.47
C MET A 48 14.26 -2.14 5.15
N ASP A 49 14.21 -0.80 5.16
CA ASP A 49 13.02 0.01 4.87
C ASP A 49 11.82 -0.26 5.79
N ARG A 50 12.04 -0.90 6.94
CA ARG A 50 10.99 -1.12 7.95
C ARG A 50 10.74 0.17 8.73
N PRO A 51 9.48 0.60 8.93
CA PRO A 51 9.16 1.72 9.82
C PRO A 51 9.79 1.58 11.22
N VAL A 52 10.30 2.68 11.77
CA VAL A 52 10.85 2.73 13.13
C VAL A 52 9.74 2.53 14.17
N GLU A 53 8.59 3.16 13.93
CA GLU A 53 7.36 2.96 14.67
C GLU A 53 6.43 2.07 13.84
N ASP A 54 5.83 1.04 14.44
CA ASP A 54 5.01 0.07 13.71
C ASP A 54 3.74 0.73 13.15
N VAL A 55 3.55 0.63 11.83
CA VAL A 55 2.30 1.00 11.14
C VAL A 55 1.45 -0.27 10.98
N VAL A 56 0.39 -0.40 11.80
CA VAL A 56 -0.37 -1.65 11.95
C VAL A 56 -1.78 -1.51 11.38
N ILE A 57 -2.17 -2.43 10.49
CA ILE A 57 -3.57 -2.63 10.10
C ILE A 57 -4.29 -3.31 11.26
N SER A 58 -5.17 -2.59 11.94
CA SER A 58 -5.87 -3.09 13.12
C SER A 58 -7.13 -3.90 12.79
N SER A 59 -7.85 -3.50 11.74
CA SER A 59 -9.03 -4.18 11.21
C SER A 59 -9.20 -3.88 9.72
N ILE A 60 -10.03 -4.68 9.05
CA ILE A 60 -10.47 -4.46 7.67
C ILE A 60 -11.98 -4.71 7.64
N ASP A 61 -12.74 -3.72 7.21
CA ASP A 61 -14.18 -3.80 7.01
C ASP A 61 -14.49 -3.77 5.52
N ILE A 62 -15.41 -4.63 5.07
CA ILE A 62 -15.81 -4.74 3.66
C ILE A 62 -17.29 -4.35 3.57
N GLU A 63 -17.57 -3.29 2.81
CA GLU A 63 -18.91 -2.77 2.59
C GLU A 63 -19.35 -3.01 1.14
N GLU A 64 -20.63 -3.34 0.93
CA GLU A 64 -21.23 -3.29 -0.39
C GLU A 64 -21.53 -1.81 -0.72
N LEU A 65 -21.00 -1.35 -1.87
CA LEU A 65 -21.21 0.01 -2.37
C LEU A 65 -22.64 0.22 -2.90
#